data_AF-A0A175YJN8-F1
#
_entry.id   AF-A0A175YJN8-F1
#
_cell.length_a   1.000
_cell.length_b   1.000
_cell.length_c   1.000
_cell.angle_alpha   90.00
_cell.angle_beta   90.00
_cell.angle_gamma   90.00
#
_symmetry.space_group_name_H-M   'P 1'
#
loop_
_entity.id
_entity.type
_entity.pdbx_description
1 polymer ?
#
loop_
_entity_poly.entity_id
_entity_poly.type
_entity_poly.pdbx_seq_one_letter_code
_entity_poly.pdbx_strand_id
1 'polypeptide(L)'
;MTKTEYPPVHASLSRKPSSLIIPVDSPDANELHDRQQEVANAWRRRNFSSLLRFVPGRVIHPHAKSVQNWNKFFIFLCLFTILLDSLFVFLLYANQVNKCIGVNRTLTKVFITLRSQTGIIYLLYMLHNFRLAYFAPKSQVLVAHPKRVALKYLSGHFLVDFFVVLPLFQVYMWLILDRLHLSFRAHGAAMVLAVAIFFQYMAMLYRVLHAYRFTSFIFQSWWSLCVTNLLGFVFCSHLIGTGWYFLALMRVKKCLRNACGAFWCYKYIYRGQGNDNQRFRYDPISWKRWENNNNASACFGAGYFNYGIYSQAVNLTTESSGPMRYVYSLFWGFQQISTLA
;
A
#
# COMPACT_ATOMS: atom_id res chain seq x y z
N MET A 1 70.94 56.43 -44.71
CA MET A 1 70.31 55.90 -45.94
C MET A 1 69.85 54.47 -45.66
N THR A 2 68.53 54.25 -45.76
CA THR A 2 67.74 53.02 -46.03
C THR A 2 68.49 51.74 -46.46
N LYS A 3 68.11 50.48 -46.18
CA LYS A 3 66.80 49.82 -45.92
C LYS A 3 67.03 48.33 -45.46
N THR A 4 66.10 47.80 -44.65
CA THR A 4 65.47 46.42 -44.54
C THR A 4 66.03 45.24 -45.38
N GLU A 5 65.98 43.93 -45.05
CA GLU A 5 65.17 43.05 -44.17
C GLU A 5 65.82 41.62 -44.09
N TYR A 6 65.43 40.79 -43.11
CA TYR A 6 65.98 39.47 -42.64
C TYR A 6 65.34 38.20 -43.33
N PRO A 7 65.60 36.93 -42.90
CA PRO A 7 66.75 36.01 -43.08
C PRO A 7 66.32 34.64 -43.70
N PRO A 8 67.14 33.54 -43.70
CA PRO A 8 66.81 32.43 -42.76
C PRO A 8 67.93 31.43 -42.32
N VAL A 9 67.72 30.88 -41.11
CA VAL A 9 67.71 29.45 -40.65
C VAL A 9 68.92 28.51 -40.85
N HIS A 10 69.43 28.00 -39.72
CA HIS A 10 70.43 26.92 -39.58
C HIS A 10 69.83 25.53 -39.26
N ALA A 11 70.29 24.53 -40.03
CA ALA A 11 70.59 23.11 -39.80
C ALA A 11 69.99 22.31 -38.62
N SER A 12 69.47 21.10 -38.92
CA SER A 12 69.96 19.83 -38.33
C SER A 12 69.31 18.54 -38.90
N LEU A 13 70.20 17.60 -39.24
CA LEU A 13 70.18 16.13 -39.16
C LEU A 13 68.88 15.31 -39.33
N SER A 14 68.88 14.51 -40.40
CA SER A 14 68.02 13.35 -40.67
C SER A 14 68.32 12.16 -39.73
N ARG A 15 67.29 11.68 -39.00
CA ARG A 15 67.13 10.27 -38.56
C ARG A 15 65.65 9.86 -38.64
N LYS A 16 65.45 8.59 -39.02
CA LYS A 16 64.22 7.84 -39.37
C LYS A 16 63.10 7.83 -38.29
N PRO A 17 61.85 7.45 -38.67
CA PRO A 17 60.65 7.71 -37.87
C PRO A 17 60.48 6.69 -36.74
N SER A 18 60.30 7.18 -35.51
CA SER A 18 59.78 6.39 -34.40
C SER A 18 58.26 6.57 -34.35
N SER A 19 57.54 5.49 -34.63
CA SER A 19 56.09 5.40 -34.42
C SER A 19 55.79 5.54 -32.92
N LEU A 20 55.33 6.72 -32.49
CA LEU A 20 54.78 6.89 -31.15
C LEU A 20 53.31 6.45 -31.18
N ILE A 21 53.09 5.16 -30.92
CA ILE A 21 51.75 4.66 -30.57
C ILE A 21 51.47 5.19 -29.17
N ILE A 22 50.61 6.22 -29.06
CA ILE A 22 50.06 6.64 -27.77
C ILE A 22 49.09 5.52 -27.36
N PRO A 23 49.29 4.84 -26.22
CA PRO A 23 48.27 3.97 -25.68
C PRO A 23 47.11 4.86 -25.26
N VAL A 24 45.96 4.73 -25.91
CA VAL A 24 44.70 5.15 -25.30
C VAL A 24 44.43 4.09 -24.24
N ASP A 25 44.91 4.32 -23.01
CA ASP A 25 44.53 3.49 -21.88
C ASP A 25 43.00 3.54 -21.78
N SER A 26 42.40 2.38 -22.00
CA SER A 26 40.98 2.17 -21.75
C SER A 26 40.77 2.42 -20.26
N PRO A 27 39.86 3.33 -19.85
CA PRO A 27 39.71 3.69 -18.45
C PRO A 27 39.44 2.43 -17.63
N ASP A 28 40.17 2.30 -16.53
CA ASP A 28 40.02 1.18 -15.59
C ASP A 28 38.54 1.05 -15.20
N ALA A 29 38.04 -0.17 -15.06
CA ALA A 29 36.62 -0.43 -14.82
C ALA A 29 36.12 0.29 -13.55
N ASN A 30 37.01 0.52 -12.58
CA ASN A 30 36.75 1.30 -11.38
C ASN A 30 36.53 2.79 -11.68
N GLU A 31 37.32 3.38 -12.59
CA GLU A 31 37.22 4.80 -12.95
C GLU A 31 35.96 5.07 -13.80
N LEU A 32 35.59 4.13 -14.67
CA LEU A 32 34.34 4.20 -15.41
C LEU A 32 33.13 4.07 -14.48
N HIS A 33 33.21 3.18 -13.47
CA HIS A 33 32.16 3.03 -12.47
C HIS A 33 32.01 4.29 -11.61
N ASP A 34 33.13 4.90 -11.19
CA ASP A 34 33.12 6.15 -10.42
C ASP A 34 32.53 7.31 -11.22
N ARG A 35 32.87 7.46 -12.51
CA ARG A 35 32.26 8.49 -13.38
C ARG A 35 30.77 8.26 -13.61
N GLN A 36 30.34 7.01 -13.79
CA GLN A 36 28.91 6.69 -13.91
C GLN A 36 28.16 7.01 -12.62
N GLN A 37 28.79 6.75 -11.47
CA GLN A 37 28.25 7.09 -10.16
C GLN A 37 28.15 8.62 -9.96
N GLU A 38 29.17 9.38 -10.37
CA GLU A 38 29.14 10.85 -10.32
C GLU A 38 28.06 11.45 -11.22
N VAL A 39 27.90 10.94 -12.44
CA VAL A 39 26.87 11.39 -13.38
C VAL A 39 25.47 11.05 -12.86
N ALA A 40 25.25 9.85 -12.34
CA ALA A 40 24.01 9.46 -11.69
C ALA A 40 23.70 10.36 -10.48
N ASN A 41 24.73 10.71 -9.69
CA ASN A 41 24.61 11.62 -8.55
C ASN A 41 24.37 13.08 -9.00
N ALA A 42 24.93 13.52 -10.12
CA ALA A 42 24.71 14.85 -10.69
C ALA A 42 23.30 15.00 -11.29
N TRP A 43 22.82 13.98 -12.00
CA TRP A 43 21.46 13.94 -12.55
C TRP A 43 20.41 13.90 -11.43
N ARG A 44 20.64 13.08 -10.40
CA ARG A 44 19.81 13.04 -9.18
C ARG A 44 19.76 14.41 -8.49
N ARG A 45 20.90 15.12 -8.38
CA ARG A 45 20.97 16.49 -7.82
C ARG A 45 20.17 17.51 -8.62
N ARG A 46 20.23 17.48 -9.96
CA ARG A 46 19.51 18.42 -10.84
C ARG A 46 17.99 18.25 -10.78
N ASN A 47 17.48 17.03 -10.91
CA ASN A 47 16.04 16.76 -10.91
C ASN A 47 15.37 16.97 -9.54
N PHE A 48 16.13 16.84 -8.44
CA PHE A 48 15.60 17.12 -7.11
C PHE A 48 15.66 18.61 -6.72
N SER A 49 16.50 19.42 -7.36
CA SER A 49 16.61 20.86 -7.04
C SER A 49 15.32 21.66 -7.27
N SER A 50 14.46 21.21 -8.19
CA SER A 50 13.14 21.79 -8.46
C SER A 50 12.14 21.48 -7.33
N LEU A 51 12.15 20.25 -6.80
CA LEU A 51 11.31 19.85 -5.66
C LEU A 51 11.75 20.54 -4.34
N LEU A 52 13.04 20.80 -4.17
CA LEU A 52 13.59 21.45 -2.98
C LEU A 52 13.22 22.94 -2.82
N ARG A 53 12.73 23.62 -3.86
CA ARG A 53 12.29 25.02 -3.79
C ARG A 53 10.99 25.21 -2.98
N PHE A 54 10.24 24.13 -2.75
CA PHE A 54 8.93 24.16 -2.11
C PHE A 54 8.94 23.89 -0.59
N VAL A 55 10.10 23.84 0.08
CA VAL A 55 10.17 23.62 1.53
C VAL A 55 10.61 24.90 2.27
N PRO A 56 9.73 25.91 2.46
CA PRO A 56 9.99 27.02 3.36
C PRO A 56 9.67 26.60 4.81
N GLY A 57 10.66 26.66 5.71
CA GLY A 57 10.41 26.46 7.14
C GLY A 57 11.67 26.23 7.97
N ARG A 58 11.58 26.55 9.27
CA ARG A 58 12.61 26.27 10.28
C ARG A 58 12.72 24.76 10.50
N VAL A 59 13.94 24.23 10.56
CA VAL A 59 14.19 22.80 10.79
C VAL A 59 13.86 22.44 12.24
N ILE A 60 13.23 21.28 12.43
CA ILE A 60 12.69 20.84 13.71
C ILE A 60 13.68 19.87 14.35
N HIS A 61 13.94 20.08 15.65
CA HIS A 61 14.87 19.25 16.42
C HIS A 61 14.25 17.87 16.72
N PRO A 62 14.95 16.75 16.48
CA PRO A 62 14.38 15.40 16.61
C PRO A 62 13.99 15.02 18.05
N HIS A 63 14.68 15.59 19.05
CA HIS A 63 14.37 15.37 20.47
C HIS A 63 13.31 16.31 21.04
N ALA A 64 12.69 17.17 20.23
CA ALA A 64 11.60 18.01 20.71
C ALA A 64 10.42 17.13 21.17
N LYS A 65 9.84 17.44 22.34
CA LYS A 65 8.69 16.72 22.89
C LYS A 65 7.51 16.65 21.91
N SER A 66 7.34 17.69 21.09
CA SER A 66 6.35 17.72 20.01
C SER A 66 6.59 16.60 18.98
N VAL A 67 7.82 16.41 18.50
CA VAL A 67 8.17 15.37 17.52
C VAL A 67 7.90 13.98 18.08
N GLN A 68 8.26 13.74 19.35
CA GLN A 68 7.99 12.46 20.00
C GLN A 68 6.48 12.18 20.11
N ASN A 69 5.69 13.18 20.46
CA ASN A 69 4.23 13.05 20.49
C ASN A 69 3.64 12.82 19.10
N TRP A 70 4.16 13.50 18.06
CA TRP A 70 3.77 13.28 16.67
C TRP A 70 4.09 11.86 16.19
N ASN A 71 5.24 11.30 16.55
CA ASN A 71 5.59 9.91 16.22
C ASN A 71 4.66 8.90 16.91
N LYS A 72 4.26 9.16 18.16
CA LYS A 72 3.26 8.32 18.87
C LYS A 72 1.90 8.38 18.19
N PHE A 73 1.43 9.58 17.87
CA PHE A 73 0.18 9.79 17.15
C PHE A 73 0.20 9.09 15.79
N PHE A 74 1.33 9.14 15.09
CA PHE A 74 1.52 8.46 13.81
C PHE A 74 1.41 6.93 13.92
N ILE A 75 2.01 6.31 14.95
CA ILE A 75 1.87 4.87 15.20
C ILE A 75 0.40 4.50 15.38
N PHE A 76 -0.33 5.26 16.22
CA PHE A 76 -1.75 5.05 16.43
C PHE A 76 -2.56 5.20 15.13
N LEU A 77 -2.26 6.24 14.34
CA LEU A 77 -2.91 6.49 13.05
C LEU A 77 -2.69 5.35 12.06
N CYS A 78 -1.48 4.77 12.02
CA CYS A 78 -1.16 3.62 11.17
C CYS A 78 -1.95 2.38 11.60
N LEU A 79 -1.96 2.06 12.89
CA LEU A 79 -2.74 0.93 13.43
C LEU A 79 -4.24 1.10 13.15
N PHE A 80 -4.76 2.31 13.39
CA PHE A 80 -6.15 2.65 13.08
C PHE A 80 -6.46 2.49 11.58
N THR A 81 -5.54 2.89 10.69
CA THR A 81 -5.72 2.73 9.24
C THR A 81 -5.78 1.26 8.83
N ILE A 82 -4.92 0.40 9.39
CA ILE A 82 -4.98 -1.05 9.10
C ILE A 82 -6.30 -1.67 9.58
N LEU A 83 -6.76 -1.29 10.78
CA LEU A 83 -8.05 -1.73 11.31
C LEU A 83 -9.21 -1.24 10.44
N LEU A 84 -9.19 0.03 10.03
CA LEU A 84 -10.21 0.63 9.18
C LEU A 84 -10.28 -0.07 7.81
N ASP A 85 -9.12 -0.29 7.17
CA ASP A 85 -9.02 -0.96 5.88
C ASP A 85 -9.53 -2.41 5.98
N SER A 86 -9.17 -3.15 7.03
CA SER A 86 -9.67 -4.50 7.25
C SER A 86 -11.19 -4.54 7.49
N LEU A 87 -11.72 -3.55 8.23
CA LEU A 87 -13.16 -3.45 8.51
C LEU A 87 -14.04 -3.23 7.27
N PHE A 88 -13.51 -2.66 6.18
CA PHE A 88 -14.25 -2.49 4.92
C PHE A 88 -14.80 -3.82 4.39
N VAL A 89 -14.14 -4.95 4.67
CA VAL A 89 -14.62 -6.28 4.26
C VAL A 89 -16.01 -6.56 4.85
N PHE A 90 -16.26 -6.18 6.10
CA PHE A 90 -17.55 -6.41 6.77
C PHE A 90 -18.68 -5.52 6.24
N LEU A 91 -18.38 -4.57 5.33
CA LEU A 91 -19.41 -3.86 4.59
C LEU A 91 -20.05 -4.73 3.50
N LEU A 92 -19.32 -5.75 3.04
CA LEU A 92 -19.81 -6.76 2.12
C LEU A 92 -20.69 -7.76 2.87
N TYR A 93 -21.74 -8.23 2.21
CA TYR A 93 -22.62 -9.27 2.74
C TYR A 93 -23.23 -10.08 1.60
N ALA A 94 -23.62 -11.31 1.90
CA ALA A 94 -24.38 -12.15 1.01
C ALA A 94 -25.88 -11.87 1.20
N ASN A 95 -26.57 -11.50 0.12
CA ASN A 95 -28.02 -11.33 0.10
C ASN A 95 -28.66 -12.61 -0.47
N GLN A 96 -29.35 -13.36 0.38
CA GLN A 96 -29.99 -14.62 -0.02
C GLN A 96 -31.17 -14.39 -0.99
N VAL A 97 -31.96 -13.34 -0.78
CA VAL A 97 -33.14 -13.01 -1.59
C VAL A 97 -32.74 -12.69 -3.03
N ASN A 98 -31.79 -11.77 -3.18
CA ASN A 98 -31.29 -11.31 -4.48
C ASN A 98 -30.18 -12.20 -5.05
N LYS A 99 -29.72 -13.19 -4.28
CA LYS A 99 -28.65 -14.13 -4.62
C LYS A 99 -27.39 -13.41 -5.09
N CYS A 100 -26.97 -12.40 -4.33
CA CYS A 100 -25.88 -11.53 -4.74
C CYS A 100 -25.00 -11.14 -3.55
N ILE A 101 -23.77 -10.71 -3.82
CA ILE A 101 -22.93 -10.02 -2.85
C ILE A 101 -23.28 -8.53 -2.90
N GLY A 102 -23.81 -8.02 -1.79
CA GLY A 102 -24.14 -6.62 -1.61
C GLY A 102 -23.09 -5.86 -0.80
N VAL A 103 -23.20 -4.54 -0.81
CA VAL A 103 -22.38 -3.64 -0.01
C VAL A 103 -23.24 -2.60 0.70
N ASN A 104 -22.99 -2.36 1.99
CA ASN A 104 -23.69 -1.31 2.73
C ASN A 104 -23.18 0.08 2.30
N ARG A 105 -23.99 0.80 1.53
CA ARG A 105 -23.61 2.10 0.94
C ARG A 105 -23.39 3.20 1.96
N THR A 106 -24.22 3.27 2.99
CA THR A 106 -24.13 4.32 4.02
C THR A 106 -22.81 4.18 4.77
N LEU A 107 -22.51 2.98 5.24
CA LEU A 107 -21.24 2.69 5.92
C LEU A 107 -20.05 2.83 4.96
N THR A 108 -20.18 2.42 3.71
CA THR A 108 -19.10 2.59 2.71
C THR A 108 -18.71 4.06 2.55
N LYS A 109 -19.68 4.97 2.47
CA LYS A 109 -19.38 6.42 2.40
C LYS A 109 -18.63 6.89 3.65
N VAL A 110 -19.09 6.49 4.84
CA VAL A 110 -18.42 6.83 6.11
C VAL A 110 -16.97 6.36 6.12
N PHE A 111 -16.74 5.10 5.75
CA PHE A 111 -15.40 4.50 5.73
C PHE A 111 -14.47 5.15 4.70
N ILE A 112 -14.99 5.48 3.50
CA ILE A 112 -14.23 6.22 2.49
C ILE A 112 -13.82 7.59 3.02
N THR A 113 -14.75 8.32 3.66
CA THR A 113 -14.47 9.62 4.27
C THR A 113 -13.40 9.52 5.35
N LEU A 114 -13.52 8.58 6.28
CA LEU A 114 -12.53 8.35 7.34
C LEU A 114 -11.15 8.04 6.75
N ARG A 115 -11.09 7.18 5.74
CA ARG A 115 -9.83 6.79 5.10
C ARG A 115 -9.20 7.91 4.28
N SER A 116 -10.02 8.81 3.73
CA SER A 116 -9.54 10.05 3.11
C SER A 116 -8.93 10.98 4.15
N GLN A 117 -9.56 11.14 5.32
CA GLN A 117 -9.05 11.95 6.42
C GLN A 117 -7.70 11.41 6.92
N THR A 118 -7.58 10.11 7.16
CA THR A 118 -6.30 9.52 7.59
C THR A 118 -5.21 9.67 6.54
N GLY A 119 -5.56 9.59 5.25
CA GLY A 119 -4.64 9.85 4.14
C GLY A 119 -4.09 11.29 4.15
N ILE A 120 -4.94 12.29 4.38
CA ILE A 120 -4.51 13.69 4.50
C ILE A 120 -3.58 13.87 5.70
N ILE A 121 -3.92 13.30 6.85
CA ILE A 121 -3.07 13.38 8.04
C ILE A 121 -1.70 12.74 7.79
N TYR A 122 -1.65 11.58 7.10
CA TYR A 122 -0.39 10.94 6.74
C TYR A 122 0.42 11.80 5.76
N LEU A 123 -0.23 12.44 4.77
CA LEU A 123 0.46 13.40 3.88
C LEU A 123 1.08 14.56 4.65
N LEU A 124 0.37 15.11 5.64
CA LEU A 124 0.93 16.15 6.53
C LEU A 124 2.14 15.63 7.32
N TYR A 125 2.08 14.38 7.81
CA TYR A 125 3.22 13.74 8.47
C TYR A 125 4.43 13.58 7.54
N MET A 126 4.20 13.16 6.29
CA MET A 126 5.24 13.07 5.25
C MET A 126 5.87 14.45 4.99
N LEU A 127 5.06 15.50 4.85
CA LEU A 127 5.54 16.88 4.68
C LEU A 127 6.34 17.37 5.90
N HIS A 128 5.94 16.98 7.11
CA HIS A 128 6.66 17.28 8.32
C HIS A 128 8.05 16.62 8.36
N ASN A 129 8.18 15.40 7.86
CA ASN A 129 9.46 14.67 7.81
C ASN A 129 10.52 15.34 6.90
N PHE A 130 10.12 16.13 5.90
CA PHE A 130 11.05 16.95 5.11
C PHE A 130 11.76 18.04 5.93
N ARG A 131 11.26 18.35 7.15
CA ARG A 131 11.81 19.38 8.04
C ARG A 131 12.45 18.80 9.30
N LEU A 132 12.50 17.48 9.45
CA LEU A 132 13.01 16.83 10.65
C LEU A 132 14.54 16.67 10.59
N ALA A 133 15.27 17.37 11.46
CA ALA A 133 16.72 17.18 11.55
C ALA A 133 17.08 15.75 11.98
N TYR A 134 18.24 15.27 11.55
CA TYR A 134 18.73 13.93 11.86
C TYR A 134 20.17 13.98 12.34
N PHE A 135 20.58 12.96 13.11
CA PHE A 135 21.97 12.76 13.50
C PHE A 135 22.71 11.95 12.44
N ALA A 136 23.87 12.45 12.02
CA ALA A 136 24.71 11.72 11.07
C ALA A 136 25.20 10.40 11.69
N PRO A 137 25.02 9.23 11.05
CA PRO A 137 25.30 7.93 11.67
C PRO A 137 26.75 7.76 12.14
N LYS A 138 27.70 8.38 11.43
CA LYS A 138 29.14 8.25 11.69
C LYS A 138 29.68 9.26 12.69
N SER A 139 29.14 10.47 12.73
CA SER A 139 29.68 11.55 13.55
C SER A 139 28.79 11.94 14.73
N GLN A 140 27.54 11.44 14.80
CA GLN A 140 26.54 11.82 15.79
C GLN A 140 26.29 13.34 15.85
N VAL A 141 26.67 14.08 14.80
CA VAL A 141 26.41 15.52 14.70
C VAL A 141 25.02 15.75 14.13
N LEU A 142 24.29 16.69 14.71
CA LEU A 142 22.99 17.12 14.24
C LEU A 142 23.11 17.85 12.90
N VAL A 143 22.47 17.32 11.86
CA VAL A 143 22.39 17.96 10.56
C VAL A 143 21.04 18.67 10.43
N ALA A 144 21.07 20.00 10.55
CA ALA A 144 19.88 20.84 10.47
C ALA A 144 19.77 21.67 9.17
N HIS A 145 20.63 21.43 8.17
CA HIS A 145 20.58 22.17 6.92
C HIS A 145 19.39 21.70 6.05
N PRO A 146 18.41 22.56 5.69
CA PRO A 146 17.16 22.14 5.04
C PRO A 146 17.36 21.29 3.80
N LYS A 147 18.31 21.68 2.93
CA LYS A 147 18.62 20.91 1.70
C LYS A 147 19.14 19.50 1.97
N ARG A 148 19.97 19.33 3.01
CA ARG A 148 20.55 18.03 3.35
C ARG A 148 19.49 17.12 3.99
N VAL A 149 18.64 17.68 4.84
CA VAL A 149 17.49 16.99 5.43
C VAL A 149 16.54 16.48 4.35
N ALA A 150 16.11 17.37 3.44
CA ALA A 150 15.20 17.01 2.36
C ALA A 150 15.79 15.90 1.46
N LEU A 151 17.06 16.04 1.03
CA LEU A 151 17.72 15.01 0.21
C LEU A 151 17.86 13.67 0.95
N LYS A 152 18.15 13.70 2.25
CA LYS A 152 18.26 12.48 3.06
C LYS A 152 16.92 11.75 3.17
N TYR A 153 15.83 12.48 3.42
CA TYR A 153 14.49 11.90 3.49
C TYR A 153 14.06 11.31 2.15
N LEU A 154 14.32 12.05 1.07
CA LEU A 154 13.91 11.73 -0.29
C LEU A 154 14.63 10.53 -0.89
N SER A 155 15.91 10.36 -0.56
CA SER A 155 16.71 9.18 -0.91
C SER A 155 16.47 7.97 0.01
N GLY A 156 15.75 8.15 1.12
CA GLY A 156 15.49 7.11 2.12
C GLY A 156 14.02 6.74 2.19
N HIS A 157 13.32 7.28 3.19
CA HIS A 157 11.97 6.85 3.57
C HIS A 157 10.84 7.41 2.69
N PHE A 158 11.09 8.42 1.86
CA PHE A 158 10.04 9.06 1.07
C PHE A 158 9.26 8.08 0.18
N LEU A 159 9.94 7.18 -0.54
CA LEU A 159 9.26 6.21 -1.42
C LEU A 159 8.38 5.24 -0.63
N VAL A 160 8.84 4.82 0.55
CA VAL A 160 8.07 3.95 1.45
C VAL A 160 6.85 4.69 1.97
N ASP A 161 7.02 5.92 2.46
CA ASP A 161 5.91 6.75 2.96
C ASP A 161 4.90 7.07 1.84
N PHE A 162 5.37 7.38 0.64
CA PHE A 162 4.52 7.62 -0.52
C PHE A 162 3.70 6.39 -0.86
N PHE A 163 4.32 5.21 -0.89
CA PHE A 163 3.64 3.96 -1.18
C PHE A 163 2.59 3.62 -0.11
N VAL A 164 2.87 3.87 1.17
CA VAL A 164 1.91 3.63 2.28
C VAL A 164 0.68 4.54 2.19
N VAL A 165 0.82 5.78 1.73
CA VAL A 165 -0.30 6.73 1.61
C VAL A 165 -1.34 6.28 0.57
N LEU A 166 -0.93 5.55 -0.46
CA LEU A 166 -1.81 5.22 -1.58
C LEU A 166 -3.06 4.43 -1.11
N PRO A 167 -4.27 4.80 -1.54
CA PRO A 167 -5.51 4.14 -1.14
C PRO A 167 -5.77 2.83 -1.89
N LEU A 168 -4.76 1.94 -2.03
CA LEU A 168 -4.89 0.75 -2.89
C LEU A 168 -5.98 -0.21 -2.42
N PHE A 169 -6.16 -0.36 -1.11
CA PHE A 169 -7.22 -1.20 -0.56
C PHE A 169 -8.62 -0.71 -0.99
N GLN A 170 -8.85 0.60 -0.99
CA GLN A 170 -10.11 1.18 -1.46
C GLN A 170 -10.31 0.95 -2.96
N VAL A 171 -9.26 1.14 -3.76
CA VAL A 171 -9.28 0.87 -5.20
C VAL A 171 -9.57 -0.62 -5.45
N TYR A 172 -9.02 -1.52 -4.64
CA TYR A 172 -9.24 -2.95 -4.75
C TYR A 172 -10.67 -3.36 -4.44
N MET A 173 -11.24 -2.83 -3.35
CA MET A 173 -12.64 -3.09 -3.02
C MET A 173 -13.56 -2.52 -4.09
N TRP A 174 -13.27 -1.32 -4.61
CA TRP A 174 -14.03 -0.75 -5.72
C TRP A 174 -13.94 -1.63 -6.98
N LEU A 175 -12.75 -2.11 -7.35
CA LEU A 175 -12.57 -3.01 -8.50
C LEU A 175 -13.29 -4.35 -8.33
N ILE A 176 -13.25 -4.94 -7.12
CA ILE A 176 -14.02 -6.15 -6.82
C ILE A 176 -15.52 -5.86 -6.95
N LEU A 177 -16.00 -4.71 -6.49
CA LEU A 177 -17.43 -4.41 -6.50
C LEU A 177 -17.96 -4.01 -7.89
N ASP A 178 -17.18 -3.28 -8.69
CA ASP A 178 -17.64 -2.65 -9.94
C ASP A 178 -17.32 -3.48 -11.20
N ARG A 179 -16.19 -4.20 -11.23
CA ARG A 179 -15.58 -4.70 -12.49
C ARG A 179 -15.45 -6.22 -12.60
N LEU A 180 -16.24 -7.00 -11.86
CA LEU A 180 -16.23 -8.47 -12.01
C LEU A 180 -17.02 -9.00 -13.22
N HIS A 181 -17.42 -8.11 -14.12
CA HIS A 181 -17.82 -8.45 -15.47
C HIS A 181 -16.60 -8.70 -16.35
N LEU A 182 -16.28 -9.98 -16.52
CA LEU A 182 -15.46 -10.56 -17.59
C LEU A 182 -14.31 -9.71 -18.14
N SER A 183 -13.10 -10.01 -17.68
CA SER A 183 -11.97 -10.27 -18.58
C SER A 183 -10.84 -10.94 -17.80
N PHE A 184 -10.02 -11.72 -18.50
CA PHE A 184 -8.75 -12.26 -17.99
C PHE A 184 -7.84 -11.13 -17.45
N ARG A 185 -7.87 -9.96 -18.09
CA ARG A 185 -7.11 -8.75 -17.73
C ARG A 185 -7.57 -8.14 -16.38
N ALA A 186 -8.86 -8.15 -16.07
CA ALA A 186 -9.40 -7.66 -14.80
C ALA A 186 -9.01 -8.57 -13.61
N HIS A 187 -8.94 -9.89 -13.83
CA HIS A 187 -8.43 -10.83 -12.83
C HIS A 187 -6.93 -10.60 -12.54
N GLY A 188 -6.12 -10.34 -13.57
CA GLY A 188 -4.72 -9.99 -13.42
C GLY A 188 -4.52 -8.69 -12.62
N ALA A 189 -5.27 -7.64 -12.94
CA ALA A 189 -5.19 -6.36 -12.23
C ALA A 189 -5.56 -6.48 -10.74
N ALA A 190 -6.60 -7.25 -10.41
CA ALA A 190 -6.98 -7.51 -9.02
C ALA A 190 -5.88 -8.28 -8.26
N MET A 191 -5.21 -9.24 -8.92
CA MET A 191 -4.10 -9.98 -8.32
C MET A 191 -2.90 -9.07 -8.06
N VAL A 192 -2.50 -8.25 -9.04
CA VAL A 192 -1.42 -7.26 -8.89
C VAL A 192 -1.72 -6.31 -7.74
N LEU A 193 -2.96 -5.84 -7.65
CA LEU A 193 -3.37 -4.94 -6.59
C LEU A 193 -3.40 -5.61 -5.21
N ALA A 194 -3.81 -6.88 -5.11
CA ALA A 194 -3.73 -7.65 -3.88
C ALA A 194 -2.27 -7.83 -3.42
N VAL A 195 -1.35 -8.11 -4.34
CA VAL A 195 0.09 -8.17 -4.06
C VAL A 195 0.61 -6.81 -3.61
N ALA A 196 0.22 -5.72 -4.29
CA ALA A 196 0.60 -4.37 -3.90
C ALA A 196 0.10 -4.01 -2.48
N ILE A 197 -1.14 -4.37 -2.14
CA ILE A 197 -1.71 -4.19 -0.79
C ILE A 197 -0.91 -4.96 0.26
N PHE A 198 -0.51 -6.20 -0.03
CA PHE A 198 0.35 -6.97 0.87
C PHE A 198 1.66 -6.21 1.17
N PHE A 199 2.33 -5.72 0.13
CA PHE A 199 3.55 -4.92 0.30
C PHE A 199 3.29 -3.58 1.01
N GLN A 200 2.13 -2.96 0.81
CA GLN A 200 1.77 -1.75 1.55
C GLN A 200 1.63 -2.01 3.05
N TYR A 201 0.99 -3.11 3.43
CA TYR A 201 0.89 -3.50 4.83
C TYR A 201 2.26 -3.82 5.43
N MET A 202 3.14 -4.48 4.68
CA MET A 202 4.54 -4.70 5.10
C MET A 202 5.30 -3.38 5.25
N ALA A 203 5.14 -2.44 4.32
CA ALA A 203 5.74 -1.11 4.41
C ALA A 203 5.23 -0.33 5.63
N MET A 204 3.92 -0.37 5.89
CA MET A 204 3.31 0.26 7.07
C MET A 204 3.84 -0.37 8.36
N LEU A 205 3.92 -1.70 8.43
CA LEU A 205 4.49 -2.42 9.59
C LEU A 205 5.95 -2.03 9.81
N TYR A 206 6.76 -1.98 8.76
CA TYR A 206 8.14 -1.49 8.84
C TYR A 206 8.21 -0.07 9.42
N ARG A 207 7.33 0.84 8.97
CA ARG A 207 7.28 2.23 9.48
C ARG A 207 6.85 2.28 10.95
N VAL A 208 5.87 1.48 11.36
CA VAL A 208 5.45 1.34 12.75
C VAL A 208 6.62 0.82 13.61
N LEU A 209 7.29 -0.25 13.20
CA LEU A 209 8.45 -0.81 13.93
C LEU A 209 9.62 0.17 13.99
N HIS A 210 9.86 0.92 12.91
CA HIS A 210 10.90 1.95 12.89
C HIS A 210 10.58 3.09 13.84
N ALA A 211 9.35 3.61 13.82
CA ALA A 211 8.90 4.65 14.75
C ALA A 211 8.93 4.13 16.20
N TYR A 212 8.55 2.88 16.41
CA TYR A 212 8.55 2.21 17.71
C TYR A 212 9.95 2.17 18.35
N ARG A 213 11.02 1.91 17.57
CA ARG A 213 12.41 1.93 18.06
C ARG A 213 12.82 3.26 18.72
N PHE A 214 12.25 4.38 18.28
CA PHE A 214 12.53 5.69 18.83
C PHE A 214 11.55 6.11 19.94
N THR A 215 10.61 5.23 20.31
CA THR A 215 9.56 5.50 21.29
C THR A 215 9.83 4.74 22.60
N SER A 216 10.68 5.29 23.46
CA SER A 216 11.22 4.61 24.66
C SER A 216 10.22 4.30 25.81
N PHE A 217 8.91 4.55 25.65
CA PHE A 217 7.96 4.56 26.78
C PHE A 217 7.02 3.34 26.90
N ILE A 218 6.84 2.53 25.85
CA ILE A 218 5.75 1.54 25.84
C ILE A 218 5.97 0.37 26.84
N PHE A 219 7.15 0.22 27.44
CA PHE A 219 7.43 -0.79 28.47
C PHE A 219 8.04 -0.21 29.74
N GLN A 220 7.54 0.93 30.23
CA GLN A 220 7.95 1.40 31.56
C GLN A 220 7.30 0.61 32.70
N SER A 221 6.23 -0.14 32.43
CA SER A 221 5.53 -0.93 33.44
C SER A 221 5.09 -2.31 32.94
N TRP A 222 4.97 -3.27 33.85
CA TRP A 222 4.41 -4.60 33.57
C TRP A 222 2.99 -4.53 32.97
N TRP A 223 2.19 -3.54 33.40
CA TRP A 223 0.87 -3.27 32.83
C TRP A 223 0.94 -2.86 31.36
N SER A 224 1.88 -2.00 31.00
CA SER A 224 2.06 -1.56 29.61
C SER A 224 2.48 -2.72 28.69
N LEU A 225 3.29 -3.67 29.20
CA LEU A 225 3.63 -4.89 28.49
C LEU A 225 2.42 -5.81 28.29
N CYS A 226 1.66 -6.07 29.36
CA CYS A 226 0.45 -6.88 29.31
C CYS A 226 -0.57 -6.32 28.31
N VAL A 227 -0.88 -5.03 28.39
CA VAL A 227 -1.83 -4.35 27.49
C VAL A 227 -1.35 -4.38 26.04
N THR A 228 -0.06 -4.13 25.79
CA THR A 228 0.48 -4.15 24.42
C THR A 228 0.42 -5.55 23.82
N ASN A 229 0.73 -6.58 24.61
CA ASN A 229 0.62 -7.97 24.17
C ASN A 229 -0.83 -8.36 23.87
N LEU A 230 -1.77 -7.99 24.75
CA LEU A 230 -3.20 -8.23 24.54
C LEU A 230 -3.71 -7.53 23.27
N LEU A 231 -3.33 -6.27 23.05
CA LEU A 231 -3.68 -5.54 21.83
C LEU A 231 -3.10 -6.20 20.58
N GLY A 232 -1.86 -6.71 20.65
CA GLY A 232 -1.26 -7.50 19.58
C GLY A 232 -2.07 -8.75 19.26
N PHE A 233 -2.53 -9.47 20.30
CA PHE A 233 -3.37 -10.65 20.14
C PHE A 233 -4.70 -10.34 19.46
N VAL A 234 -5.38 -9.29 19.92
CA VAL A 234 -6.65 -8.81 19.32
C VAL A 234 -6.43 -8.38 17.88
N PHE A 235 -5.33 -7.70 17.58
CA PHE A 235 -5.00 -7.26 16.22
C PHE A 235 -4.75 -8.43 15.27
N CYS A 236 -3.95 -9.42 15.67
CA CYS A 236 -3.75 -10.64 14.88
C CYS A 236 -5.07 -11.39 14.67
N SER A 237 -5.89 -11.52 15.72
CA SER A 237 -7.21 -12.16 15.66
C SER A 237 -8.12 -11.46 14.65
N HIS A 238 -8.08 -10.12 14.65
CA HIS A 238 -8.82 -9.29 13.71
C HIS A 238 -8.39 -9.54 12.26
N LEU A 239 -7.09 -9.59 11.96
CA LEU A 239 -6.59 -9.84 10.61
C LEU A 239 -6.99 -11.23 10.10
N ILE A 240 -6.81 -12.26 10.92
CA ILE A 240 -7.15 -13.65 10.57
C ILE A 240 -8.65 -13.81 10.38
N GLY A 241 -9.45 -13.28 11.32
CA GLY A 241 -10.91 -13.31 11.24
C GLY A 241 -11.46 -12.59 10.02
N THR A 242 -10.92 -11.41 9.71
CA THR A 242 -11.28 -10.65 8.51
C THR A 242 -10.95 -11.42 7.23
N GLY A 243 -9.76 -12.05 7.17
CA GLY A 243 -9.36 -12.90 6.05
C GLY A 243 -10.30 -14.10 5.87
N TRP A 244 -10.67 -14.76 6.95
CA TRP A 244 -11.63 -15.87 6.93
C TRP A 244 -13.00 -15.44 6.39
N TYR A 245 -13.54 -14.32 6.88
CA TYR A 245 -14.81 -13.77 6.42
C TYR A 245 -14.77 -13.36 4.93
N PHE A 246 -13.70 -12.68 4.50
CA PHE A 246 -13.52 -12.31 3.10
C PHE A 246 -13.47 -13.54 2.18
N LEU A 247 -12.68 -14.55 2.55
CA LEU A 247 -12.54 -15.77 1.77
C LEU A 247 -13.85 -16.56 1.71
N ALA A 248 -14.66 -16.53 2.78
CA ALA A 248 -16.01 -17.09 2.77
C ALA A 248 -16.91 -16.39 1.73
N LEU A 249 -16.93 -15.06 1.69
CA LEU A 249 -17.66 -14.31 0.65
C LEU A 249 -17.17 -14.67 -0.77
N MET A 250 -15.86 -14.84 -0.94
CA MET A 250 -15.28 -15.24 -2.23
C MET A 250 -15.69 -16.67 -2.63
N ARG A 251 -15.87 -17.58 -1.65
CA ARG A 251 -16.43 -18.92 -1.89
C ARG A 251 -17.91 -18.86 -2.28
N VAL A 252 -18.73 -18.07 -1.58
CA VAL A 252 -20.15 -17.86 -1.92
C VAL A 252 -20.28 -17.31 -3.34
N LYS A 253 -19.49 -16.29 -3.69
CA LYS A 253 -19.40 -15.75 -5.05
C LYS A 253 -19.04 -16.83 -6.07
N LYS A 254 -18.05 -17.68 -5.77
CA LYS A 254 -17.65 -18.77 -6.66
C LYS A 254 -18.79 -19.77 -6.87
N CYS A 255 -19.53 -20.09 -5.81
CA CYS A 255 -20.74 -20.92 -5.91
C CYS A 255 -21.79 -20.27 -6.83
N LEU A 256 -22.13 -18.99 -6.61
CA LEU A 256 -23.09 -18.27 -7.45
C LEU A 256 -22.65 -18.23 -8.93
N ARG A 257 -21.35 -18.07 -9.19
CA ARG A 257 -20.80 -18.10 -10.55
C ARG A 257 -20.93 -19.48 -11.21
N ASN A 258 -20.74 -20.54 -10.44
CA ASN A 258 -20.92 -21.91 -10.92
C ASN A 258 -22.41 -22.22 -11.17
N ALA A 259 -23.30 -21.81 -10.26
CA ALA A 259 -24.75 -21.97 -10.39
C ALA A 259 -25.34 -21.18 -11.58
N CYS A 260 -24.70 -20.08 -11.95
CA CYS A 260 -25.07 -19.28 -13.12
C CYS A 260 -24.80 -19.99 -14.45
N GLY A 261 -23.62 -20.59 -14.61
CA GLY A 261 -23.19 -21.28 -15.83
C GLY A 261 -23.04 -20.43 -17.10
N ALA A 262 -23.49 -19.17 -17.13
CA ALA A 262 -23.55 -18.36 -18.35
C ALA A 262 -23.28 -16.86 -18.13
N PHE A 263 -22.88 -16.14 -19.18
CA PHE A 263 -22.47 -14.74 -19.07
C PHE A 263 -23.61 -13.79 -18.64
N TRP A 264 -24.84 -14.05 -19.10
CA TRP A 264 -25.98 -13.15 -18.91
C TRP A 264 -26.29 -12.87 -17.44
N CYS A 265 -25.99 -13.81 -16.55
CA CYS A 265 -26.40 -13.74 -15.16
C CYS A 265 -25.30 -13.21 -14.21
N TYR A 266 -24.06 -13.05 -14.68
CA TYR A 266 -22.96 -12.53 -13.85
C TYR A 266 -23.23 -11.11 -13.34
N LYS A 267 -24.09 -10.34 -14.02
CA LYS A 267 -24.49 -8.98 -13.61
C LYS A 267 -25.33 -8.94 -12.35
N TYR A 268 -25.86 -10.09 -11.96
CA TYR A 268 -26.72 -10.22 -10.81
C TYR A 268 -25.97 -10.74 -9.58
N ILE A 269 -24.74 -11.26 -9.73
CA ILE A 269 -23.94 -11.81 -8.63
C ILE A 269 -23.42 -10.70 -7.70
N TYR A 270 -23.31 -9.47 -8.20
CA TYR A 270 -22.89 -8.31 -7.40
C TYR A 270 -23.93 -7.20 -7.46
N ARG A 271 -24.20 -6.63 -6.29
CA ARG A 271 -24.97 -5.40 -6.14
C ARG A 271 -24.02 -4.33 -5.59
N GLY A 272 -23.48 -3.54 -6.51
CA GLY A 272 -22.52 -2.47 -6.25
C GLY A 272 -23.14 -1.18 -5.70
N GLN A 273 -22.37 -0.11 -5.81
CA GLN A 273 -22.66 1.19 -5.20
C GLN A 273 -23.61 2.06 -6.06
N GLY A 274 -23.84 1.71 -7.34
CA GLY A 274 -24.60 2.49 -8.33
C GLY A 274 -26.12 2.25 -8.35
N ASN A 275 -26.84 2.74 -9.36
CA ASN A 275 -28.28 2.51 -9.51
C ASN A 275 -28.59 1.08 -10.00
N ASP A 276 -28.16 0.05 -9.28
CA ASP A 276 -28.42 -1.35 -9.65
C ASP A 276 -29.91 -1.66 -9.73
N ASN A 277 -30.75 -0.98 -8.93
CA ASN A 277 -32.21 -1.03 -9.06
C ASN A 277 -32.70 -0.58 -10.46
N GLN A 278 -31.96 0.28 -11.17
CA GLN A 278 -32.25 0.64 -12.56
C GLN A 278 -31.71 -0.43 -13.54
N ARG A 279 -30.55 -1.03 -13.25
CA ARG A 279 -29.97 -2.10 -14.08
C ARG A 279 -30.84 -3.37 -14.09
N PHE A 280 -31.44 -3.70 -12.94
CA PHE A 280 -32.39 -4.80 -12.81
C PHE A 280 -33.77 -4.49 -13.43
N ARG A 281 -34.16 -3.20 -13.50
CA ARG A 281 -35.38 -2.76 -14.20
C ARG A 281 -35.28 -2.85 -15.73
N TYR A 282 -34.08 -2.76 -16.29
CA TYR A 282 -33.89 -2.78 -17.76
C TYR A 282 -34.00 -4.19 -18.36
N ASP A 283 -33.83 -5.25 -17.55
CA ASP A 283 -33.95 -6.65 -17.98
C ASP A 283 -34.68 -7.49 -16.91
N PRO A 284 -36.01 -7.26 -16.76
CA PRO A 284 -36.80 -7.87 -15.70
C PRO A 284 -36.97 -9.39 -15.89
N ILE A 285 -36.95 -9.86 -17.14
CA ILE A 285 -37.12 -11.29 -17.48
C ILE A 285 -35.90 -12.08 -17.00
N SER A 286 -34.69 -11.65 -17.36
CA SER A 286 -33.47 -12.32 -16.93
C SER A 286 -33.25 -12.18 -15.43
N TRP A 287 -33.63 -11.03 -14.84
CA TRP A 287 -33.60 -10.86 -13.39
C TRP A 287 -34.49 -11.89 -12.68
N LYS A 288 -35.76 -12.02 -13.09
CA LYS A 288 -36.69 -12.99 -12.50
C LYS A 288 -36.20 -14.43 -12.68
N ARG A 289 -35.55 -14.74 -13.81
CA ARG A 289 -34.90 -16.04 -14.03
C ARG A 289 -33.76 -16.30 -13.03
N TRP A 290 -32.95 -15.29 -12.71
CA TRP A 290 -31.90 -15.39 -11.70
C TRP A 290 -32.47 -15.53 -10.28
N GLU A 291 -33.42 -14.67 -9.94
CA GLU A 291 -34.13 -14.67 -8.65
C GLU A 291 -34.87 -15.99 -8.39
N ASN A 292 -35.24 -16.74 -9.44
CA ASN A 292 -35.86 -18.07 -9.32
C ASN A 292 -34.88 -19.24 -9.53
N ASN A 293 -33.58 -18.98 -9.72
CA ASN A 293 -32.59 -20.05 -9.90
C ASN A 293 -32.34 -20.83 -8.59
N ASN A 294 -32.81 -22.09 -8.53
CA ASN A 294 -32.67 -22.96 -7.35
C ASN A 294 -31.20 -23.27 -7.01
N ASN A 295 -30.33 -23.44 -8.01
CA ASN A 295 -28.90 -23.69 -7.80
C ASN A 295 -28.22 -22.51 -7.11
N ALA A 296 -28.63 -21.29 -7.43
CA ALA A 296 -28.11 -20.09 -6.79
C ALA A 296 -28.63 -19.92 -5.36
N SER A 297 -29.87 -20.33 -5.08
CA SER A 297 -30.39 -20.40 -3.70
C SER A 297 -29.62 -21.43 -2.86
N ALA A 298 -29.28 -22.58 -3.46
CA ALA A 298 -28.55 -23.66 -2.80
C ALA A 298 -27.14 -23.24 -2.34
N CYS A 299 -26.57 -22.17 -2.90
CA CYS A 299 -25.29 -21.62 -2.45
C CYS A 299 -25.32 -21.10 -1.01
N PHE A 300 -26.47 -20.76 -0.45
CA PHE A 300 -26.58 -20.30 0.94
C PHE A 300 -26.95 -21.42 1.91
N GLY A 301 -27.19 -22.63 1.40
CA GLY A 301 -27.50 -23.82 2.18
C GLY A 301 -26.29 -24.75 2.37
N ALA A 302 -26.45 -25.74 3.24
CA ALA A 302 -25.44 -26.78 3.45
C ALA A 302 -25.45 -27.80 2.30
N GLY A 303 -24.26 -28.32 1.93
CA GLY A 303 -24.12 -29.51 1.08
C GLY A 303 -24.06 -29.31 -0.43
N TYR A 304 -24.54 -28.19 -0.99
CA TYR A 304 -24.49 -27.97 -2.45
C TYR A 304 -23.09 -27.61 -2.97
N PHE A 305 -22.31 -26.87 -2.19
CA PHE A 305 -20.97 -26.43 -2.56
C PHE A 305 -19.97 -26.75 -1.44
N ASN A 306 -18.78 -27.22 -1.80
CA ASN A 306 -17.74 -27.51 -0.82
C ASN A 306 -17.09 -26.20 -0.34
N TYR A 307 -17.58 -25.70 0.80
CA TYR A 307 -17.05 -24.53 1.48
C TYR A 307 -15.83 -24.82 2.37
N GLY A 308 -15.54 -26.08 2.70
CA GLY A 308 -14.47 -26.45 3.62
C GLY A 308 -14.57 -25.68 4.95
N ILE A 309 -13.45 -25.09 5.39
CA ILE A 309 -13.34 -24.30 6.62
C ILE A 309 -14.23 -23.03 6.66
N TYR A 310 -14.84 -22.65 5.53
CA TYR A 310 -15.71 -21.48 5.43
C TYR A 310 -17.20 -21.82 5.58
N SER A 311 -17.57 -23.09 5.78
CA SER A 311 -18.97 -23.53 5.87
C SER A 311 -19.76 -22.74 6.92
N GLN A 312 -19.19 -22.57 8.12
CA GLN A 312 -19.77 -21.79 9.20
C GLN A 312 -19.89 -20.30 8.84
N ALA A 313 -18.89 -19.75 8.13
CA ALA A 313 -18.93 -18.36 7.71
C ALA A 313 -20.02 -18.06 6.68
N VAL A 314 -20.46 -19.04 5.86
CA VAL A 314 -21.50 -18.80 4.85
C VAL A 314 -22.77 -18.24 5.49
N ASN A 315 -23.24 -18.86 6.59
CA ASN A 315 -24.40 -18.36 7.31
C ASN A 315 -24.15 -16.96 7.91
N LEU A 316 -22.94 -16.74 8.44
CA LEU A 316 -22.53 -15.42 8.94
C LEU A 316 -22.50 -14.36 7.83
N THR A 317 -22.13 -14.70 6.59
CA THR A 317 -22.13 -13.74 5.48
C THR A 317 -23.52 -13.22 5.15
N THR A 318 -24.56 -13.99 5.47
CA THR A 318 -25.97 -13.64 5.22
C THR A 318 -26.61 -12.87 6.37
N GLU A 319 -25.90 -12.74 7.50
CA GLU A 319 -26.36 -12.01 8.67
C GLU A 319 -26.51 -10.51 8.38
N SER A 320 -27.67 -9.96 8.75
CA SER A 320 -28.00 -8.55 8.47
C SER A 320 -27.11 -7.61 9.28
N SER A 321 -26.79 -7.98 10.52
CA SER A 321 -26.06 -7.15 11.48
C SER A 321 -24.55 -7.14 11.21
N GLY A 322 -24.02 -5.99 10.77
CA GLY A 322 -22.58 -5.79 10.54
C GLY A 322 -21.70 -6.05 11.78
N PRO A 323 -22.06 -5.58 12.99
CA PRO A 323 -21.30 -5.86 14.20
C PRO A 323 -21.22 -7.35 14.53
N MET A 324 -22.28 -8.11 14.32
CA MET A 324 -22.29 -9.55 14.55
C MET A 324 -21.29 -10.27 13.65
N ARG A 325 -21.27 -9.90 12.36
CA ARG A 325 -20.29 -10.42 11.38
C ARG A 325 -18.86 -10.16 11.83
N TYR A 326 -18.59 -8.97 12.33
CA TYR A 326 -17.29 -8.60 12.87
C TYR A 326 -16.91 -9.40 14.12
N VAL A 327 -17.76 -9.41 15.14
CA VAL A 327 -17.47 -10.05 16.44
C VAL A 327 -17.24 -11.55 16.29
N TYR A 328 -18.09 -12.24 15.51
CA TYR A 328 -17.93 -13.67 15.27
C TYR A 328 -16.64 -13.98 14.51
N SER A 329 -16.28 -13.14 13.53
CA SER A 329 -15.05 -13.33 12.77
C SER A 329 -13.82 -13.05 13.64
N LEU A 330 -13.87 -12.02 14.49
CA LEU A 330 -12.82 -11.74 15.47
C LEU A 330 -12.64 -12.90 16.45
N PHE A 331 -13.73 -13.47 16.95
CA PHE A 331 -13.71 -14.63 17.84
C PHE A 331 -13.15 -15.87 17.14
N TRP A 332 -13.54 -16.13 15.87
CA TRP A 332 -12.97 -17.22 15.08
C TRP A 332 -11.46 -17.06 14.91
N GLY A 333 -10.98 -15.86 14.57
CA GLY A 333 -9.56 -15.56 14.47
C GLY A 333 -8.82 -15.75 15.80
N PHE A 334 -9.43 -15.32 16.90
CA PHE A 334 -8.92 -15.54 18.26
C PHE A 334 -8.74 -17.03 18.56
N GLN A 335 -9.73 -17.87 18.24
CA GLN A 335 -9.65 -19.32 18.45
C GLN A 335 -8.47 -19.93 17.69
N GLN A 336 -8.26 -19.54 16.42
CA GLN A 336 -7.17 -20.10 15.62
C GLN A 336 -5.78 -19.75 16.17
N ILE A 337 -5.59 -18.52 16.65
CA ILE A 337 -4.30 -18.10 17.24
C ILE A 337 -4.08 -18.82 18.57
N SER A 338 -5.12 -18.90 19.40
CA SER A 338 -5.04 -19.58 20.70
C SER A 338 -4.78 -21.08 20.59
N THR A 339 -5.14 -21.72 19.46
CA THR A 339 -4.83 -23.15 19.23
C THR A 339 -3.42 -23.39 18.66
N LEU A 340 -2.77 -22.34 18.15
CA LEU A 340 -1.41 -22.39 17.61
C LEU A 340 -0.33 -21.96 18.62
N ALA A 341 -0.73 -21.16 19.62
CA ALA A 341 0.06 -20.79 20.79
C ALA A 341 0.02 -21.89 21.84
#